data_AF-A0A3C2CTV5-F1
#
_entry.id   AF-A0A3C2CTV5-F1
#
_cell.length_a   1.000
_cell.length_b   1.000
_cell.length_c   1.000
_cell.angle_alpha   90.00
_cell.angle_beta   90.00
_cell.angle_gamma   90.00
#
_symmetry.space_group_name_H-M   'P 1'
#
loop_
_entity.id
_entity.type
_entity.pdbx_description
1 polymer ?
#
loop_
_entity_poly.entity_id
_entity_poly.type
_entity_poly.pdbx_seq_one_letter_code
_entity_poly.pdbx_strand_id
1 'polypeptide(L)'
;VRGIIFTIEKKSMNGPVNFTAPEPVTMNQFGKTLAGVINKPHWMPVPSFLLKFLLGEMSILVLKGQRALPEKLLKTGFKFQYPHLEAALNNIFGK
;
A
#
# COMPACT_ATOMS: atom_id res chain seq x y z
N VAL A 1 7.33 10.76 -5.58
CA VAL A 1 7.85 11.80 -6.51
C VAL A 1 7.47 11.53 -7.97
N ARG A 2 7.86 10.40 -8.60
CA ARG A 2 7.60 10.11 -10.04
C ARG A 2 6.14 10.26 -10.50
N GLY A 3 5.18 9.76 -9.71
CA GLY A 3 3.75 9.87 -10.06
C GLY A 3 3.24 11.31 -10.09
N ILE A 4 3.76 12.17 -9.22
CA ILE A 4 3.39 13.60 -9.17
C ILE A 4 3.94 14.30 -10.40
N ILE A 5 5.22 14.10 -10.73
CA ILE A 5 5.85 14.67 -11.93
C ILE A 5 5.08 14.25 -13.18
N PHE A 6 4.82 12.95 -13.33
CA PHE A 6 4.04 12.43 -14.44
C PHE A 6 2.66 13.10 -14.56
N THR A 7 1.99 13.35 -13.43
CA THR A 7 0.68 14.01 -13.42
C THR A 7 0.78 15.47 -13.88
N ILE A 8 1.82 16.20 -13.45
CA ILE A 8 2.06 17.59 -13.84
C ILE A 8 2.34 17.68 -15.35
N GLU A 9 3.13 16.76 -15.89
CA GLU A 9 3.50 16.75 -17.31
C GLU A 9 2.34 16.30 -18.21
N LYS A 10 1.42 15.47 -17.70
CA LYS A 10 0.33 14.90 -18.49
C LYS A 10 -0.91 15.80 -18.49
N LYS A 11 -0.95 16.75 -19.45
CA LYS A 11 -2.07 17.70 -19.65
C LYS A 11 -3.48 17.08 -19.71
N SER A 12 -3.60 15.81 -20.10
CA SER A 12 -4.89 15.10 -20.15
C SER A 12 -5.41 14.65 -18.79
N MET A 13 -4.60 14.70 -17.73
CA MET A 13 -5.02 14.34 -16.37
C MET A 13 -5.70 15.50 -15.68
N ASN A 14 -6.94 15.28 -15.24
CA ASN A 14 -7.73 16.26 -14.51
C ASN A 14 -8.45 15.60 -13.32
N GLY A 15 -8.72 16.37 -12.26
CA GLY A 15 -9.40 15.90 -11.05
C GLY A 15 -8.55 14.97 -10.16
N PRO A 16 -9.16 14.30 -9.17
CA PRO A 16 -8.43 13.54 -8.15
C PRO A 16 -7.70 12.32 -8.72
N VAL A 17 -6.53 12.00 -8.17
CA VAL A 17 -5.67 10.88 -8.60
C VAL A 17 -5.27 10.05 -7.37
N ASN A 18 -5.53 8.75 -7.41
CA ASN A 18 -5.07 7.83 -6.38
C ASN A 18 -3.59 7.47 -6.60
N PHE A 19 -2.75 7.73 -5.61
CA PHE A 19 -1.34 7.34 -5.59
C PHE A 19 -1.13 6.06 -4.79
N THR A 20 -1.74 4.97 -5.27
CA THR A 20 -1.60 3.62 -4.72
C THR A 20 -0.91 2.70 -5.73
N ALA A 21 -0.32 1.60 -5.27
CA ALA A 21 0.16 0.55 -6.15
C ALA A 21 -1.03 -0.12 -6.88
N PRO A 22 -0.84 -0.66 -8.10
CA PRO A 22 -1.92 -1.23 -8.89
C PRO A 22 -2.47 -2.55 -8.33
N GLU A 23 -1.71 -3.24 -7.49
CA GLU A 23 -2.13 -4.47 -6.81
C GLU A 23 -2.45 -4.19 -5.33
N PRO A 24 -3.72 -3.99 -4.97
CA PRO A 24 -4.11 -3.81 -3.57
C PRO A 24 -4.00 -5.14 -2.81
N VAL A 25 -3.55 -5.07 -1.57
CA VAL A 25 -3.46 -6.22 -0.67
C VAL A 25 -4.23 -5.97 0.62
N THR A 26 -4.66 -7.05 1.25
CA THR A 26 -5.19 -7.02 2.62
C THR A 26 -4.07 -6.86 3.64
N MET A 27 -4.40 -6.39 4.85
CA MET A 27 -3.42 -6.29 5.95
C MET A 27 -2.79 -7.65 6.29
N ASN A 28 -3.54 -8.75 6.16
CA ASN A 28 -3.00 -10.09 6.38
C ASN A 28 -1.97 -10.49 5.32
N GLN A 29 -2.25 -10.21 4.04
CA GLN A 29 -1.27 -10.42 2.97
C GLN A 29 -0.03 -9.55 3.19
N PHE A 30 -0.20 -8.27 3.55
CA PHE A 30 0.91 -7.38 3.86
C PHE A 30 1.80 -7.94 4.97
N GLY A 31 1.20 -8.32 6.11
CA GLY A 31 1.94 -8.88 7.25
C GLY A 31 2.69 -10.16 6.88
N LYS A 32 2.03 -11.07 6.15
CA LYS A 32 2.66 -12.31 5.69
C LYS A 32 3.84 -12.07 4.73
N THR A 33 3.70 -11.17 3.76
CA THR A 33 4.79 -10.85 2.81
C THR A 33 5.97 -10.19 3.54
N LEU A 34 5.70 -9.22 4.42
CA LEU A 34 6.74 -8.55 5.21
C LEU A 34 7.51 -9.55 6.08
N ALA A 35 6.79 -10.41 6.79
CA ALA A 35 7.37 -11.45 7.64
C ALA A 35 8.30 -12.39 6.86
N GLY A 36 7.91 -12.78 5.63
CA GLY A 36 8.78 -13.54 4.72
C GLY A 36 10.06 -12.78 4.36
N VAL A 37 9.96 -11.52 3.94
CA VAL A 37 11.11 -10.68 3.54
C VAL A 37 12.11 -10.50 4.67
N ILE A 38 11.65 -10.27 5.91
CA ILE A 38 12.53 -10.02 7.06
C ILE A 38 12.87 -11.30 7.85
N ASN A 39 12.44 -12.47 7.37
CA ASN A 39 12.60 -13.77 8.01
C ASN A 39 12.11 -13.81 9.47
N LYS A 40 10.87 -13.35 9.71
CA LYS A 40 10.17 -13.37 11.01
C LYS A 40 8.86 -14.14 10.93
N PRO A 41 8.33 -14.67 12.05
CA PRO A 41 7.07 -15.42 12.04
C PRO A 41 5.83 -14.50 11.98
N HIS A 42 4.76 -14.95 11.32
CA HIS A 42 3.45 -14.25 11.20
C HIS A 42 2.29 -15.22 11.40
N TRP A 43 2.01 -15.57 12.66
CA TRP A 43 1.05 -16.64 13.02
C TRP A 43 -0.10 -16.16 13.91
N MET A 44 0.03 -15.00 14.58
CA MET A 44 -0.99 -14.50 15.49
C MET A 44 -1.51 -13.13 15.05
N PRO A 45 -2.82 -12.99 14.76
CA PRO A 45 -3.42 -11.68 14.51
C PRO A 45 -3.58 -10.89 15.82
N VAL A 46 -3.44 -9.56 15.74
CA VAL A 46 -3.72 -8.68 16.88
C VAL A 46 -5.24 -8.46 16.99
N PRO A 47 -5.86 -8.76 18.15
CA PRO A 47 -7.30 -8.53 18.33
C PRO A 47 -7.70 -7.06 18.18
N SER A 48 -8.87 -6.82 17.60
CA SER A 48 -9.34 -5.46 17.31
C SER A 48 -9.62 -4.63 18.58
N PHE A 49 -10.08 -5.27 19.67
CA PHE A 49 -10.31 -4.57 20.93
C PHE A 49 -9.00 -4.05 21.55
N LEU A 50 -7.90 -4.81 21.41
CA LEU A 50 -6.59 -4.40 21.90
C LEU A 50 -6.08 -3.18 21.12
N LEU A 51 -6.25 -3.18 19.79
CA LEU A 51 -5.93 -2.03 18.96
C LEU A 51 -6.77 -0.79 19.33
N LYS A 52 -8.07 -0.97 19.59
CA LYS A 52 -8.95 0.12 20.05
C LYS A 52 -8.53 0.67 21.41
N PHE A 53 -8.14 -0.21 22.34
CA PHE A 53 -7.66 0.21 23.65
C PHE A 53 -6.37 1.02 23.57
N LEU A 54 -5.40 0.57 22.77
CA LEU A 54 -4.08 1.21 22.64
C LEU A 54 -4.10 2.49 21.79
N LEU A 55 -4.89 2.51 20.71
CA LEU A 55 -4.86 3.59 19.71
C LEU A 55 -6.10 4.50 19.75
N GLY A 56 -7.13 4.16 20.54
CA GLY A 56 -8.40 4.89 20.56
C GLY A 56 -9.02 4.96 19.17
N GLU A 57 -9.42 6.17 18.76
CA GLU A 57 -10.00 6.44 17.44
C GLU A 57 -9.04 6.14 16.28
N MET A 58 -7.72 6.30 16.48
CA MET A 58 -6.70 6.02 15.44
C MET A 58 -6.66 4.54 15.05
N SER A 59 -7.24 3.65 15.87
CA SER A 59 -7.40 2.23 15.51
C SER A 59 -8.16 2.06 14.18
N ILE A 60 -8.99 3.04 13.79
CA ILE A 60 -9.71 3.01 12.50
C ILE A 60 -8.76 2.95 11.30
N LEU A 61 -7.59 3.58 11.38
CA LEU A 61 -6.59 3.58 10.30
C LEU A 61 -5.97 2.20 10.07
N VAL A 62 -5.95 1.37 11.12
CA VAL A 62 -5.42 0.00 11.06
C VAL A 62 -6.54 -1.00 10.76
N LEU A 63 -7.71 -0.81 11.37
CA LEU A 63 -8.84 -1.74 11.29
C LEU A 63 -9.67 -1.58 10.04
N LYS A 64 -9.65 -0.40 9.40
CA LYS A 64 -10.36 -0.16 8.14
C LYS A 64 -9.35 -0.01 7.00
N GLY A 65 -9.61 -0.76 5.93
CA GLY A 65 -8.90 -0.62 4.66
C GLY A 65 -9.83 -0.05 3.59
N GLN A 66 -9.23 0.55 2.57
CA GLN A 66 -9.92 0.94 1.34
C GLN A 66 -9.23 0.30 0.14
N ARG A 67 -10.02 -0.17 -0.83
CA ARG A 67 -9.50 -0.65 -2.10
C ARG A 67 -9.42 0.52 -3.09
N ALA A 68 -8.43 1.39 -2.91
CA ALA A 68 -8.20 2.54 -3.79
C ALA A 68 -7.31 2.13 -4.97
N LEU A 69 -7.87 2.07 -6.18
CA LEU A 69 -7.13 1.73 -7.40
C LEU A 69 -6.58 2.99 -8.09
N PRO A 70 -5.36 2.94 -8.65
CA PRO A 70 -4.73 4.06 -9.35
C PRO A 70 -5.17 4.13 -10.82
N GLU A 71 -6.48 4.11 -11.08
CA GLU A 71 -7.03 3.96 -12.44
C GLU A 71 -6.53 5.01 -13.43
N LYS A 72 -6.44 6.28 -13.01
CA LYS A 72 -5.96 7.35 -13.89
C LYS A 72 -4.50 7.15 -14.28
N LEU A 73 -3.65 6.74 -13.33
CA LEU A 73 -2.24 6.45 -13.59
C LEU A 73 -2.11 5.24 -14.53
N LEU A 74 -2.92 4.20 -14.35
CA LEU A 74 -2.95 3.04 -15.23
C LEU A 74 -3.38 3.41 -16.66
N LYS A 75 -4.52 4.08 -16.82
CA LYS A 75 -5.10 4.49 -18.11
C LYS A 75 -4.19 5.45 -18.89
N THR A 76 -3.37 6.24 -18.18
CA THR A 76 -2.45 7.21 -18.81
C THR A 76 -1.05 6.66 -19.08
N GLY A 77 -0.79 5.40 -18.69
CA GLY A 77 0.47 4.71 -18.98
C GLY A 77 1.60 4.95 -17.99
N PHE A 78 1.29 5.41 -16.77
CA PHE A 78 2.30 5.57 -15.73
C PHE A 78 2.98 4.23 -15.41
N LYS A 79 4.32 4.24 -15.36
CA LYS A 79 5.12 3.04 -15.08
C LYS A 79 5.50 2.98 -13.60
N PHE A 80 4.83 2.09 -12.86
CA PHE A 80 5.11 1.84 -11.45
C PHE A 80 6.48 1.18 -11.29
N GLN A 81 7.30 1.71 -10.38
CA GLN A 81 8.59 1.10 -10.05
C GLN A 81 8.41 -0.19 -9.23
N TYR A 82 7.45 -0.18 -8.31
CA TYR A 82 7.09 -1.32 -7.50
C TYR A 82 5.59 -1.59 -7.62
N PRO A 83 5.14 -2.31 -8.67
CA PRO A 83 3.74 -2.65 -8.84
C PRO A 83 3.25 -3.69 -7.83
N HIS A 84 4.16 -4.53 -7.34
CA HIS A 84 3.90 -5.62 -6.41
C HIS A 84 4.54 -5.34 -5.04
N LEU A 85 3.86 -5.75 -3.97
CA LEU A 85 4.30 -5.49 -2.59
C LEU A 85 5.67 -6.10 -2.28
N GLU A 86 5.89 -7.36 -2.67
CA GLU A 86 7.11 -8.10 -2.32
C GLU A 86 8.38 -7.43 -2.86
N ALA A 87 8.35 -6.95 -4.10
CA ALA A 87 9.47 -6.23 -4.70
C ALA A 87 9.79 -4.92 -3.95
N ALA A 88 8.77 -4.18 -3.51
CA ALA A 88 8.95 -2.99 -2.68
C ALA A 88 9.57 -3.34 -1.33
N LEU A 89 9.05 -4.37 -0.66
CA LEU A 89 9.55 -4.78 0.66
C LEU A 89 10.98 -5.31 0.60
N ASN A 90 11.33 -6.11 -0.40
CA ASN A 90 12.71 -6.55 -0.63
C ASN A 90 13.64 -5.36 -0.94
N ASN A 91 13.18 -4.33 -1.63
CA ASN A 91 14.00 -3.13 -1.84
C ASN A 91 14.29 -2.36 -0.54
N ILE A 92 13.35 -2.37 0.42
CA ILE A 92 13.49 -1.64 1.69
C ILE A 92 14.27 -2.46 2.73
N PHE A 93 13.98 -3.76 2.82
CA PHE A 93 14.43 -4.63 3.91
C PHE A 93 15.21 -5.86 3.46
N GLY A 94 15.22 -6.16 2.15
CA GLY A 94 16.04 -7.24 1.61
C GLY A 94 17.51 -6.98 1.93
N LYS A 95 18.21 -8.07 2.28
CA LYS A 95 19.65 -8.03 2.53
C LYS A 95 20.43 -7.92 1.23
#